data_AF-A0A0X8JCD4-F1
#
_entry.id   AF-A0A0X8JCD4-F1
#
_cell.length_a   1.000
_cell.length_b   1.000
_cell.length_c   1.000
_cell.angle_alpha   90.00
_cell.angle_beta   90.00
_cell.angle_gamma   90.00
#
_symmetry.space_group_name_H-M   'P 1'
#
loop_
_entity.id
_entity.type
_entity.pdbx_description
1 polymer ?
#
loop_
_entity_poly.entity_id
_entity_poly.type
_entity_poly.pdbx_seq_one_letter_code
_entity_poly.pdbx_strand_id
1 'polypeptide(L)'
;MKEPISWTPAVPDGPDRPWTRGRRTRWWLVVPADVVAVVLVAVLVAASGHDMSVAGGLARDGLGSLVWGWLAAWGFTRRDGDHLESPAPEGVVVLVVTSALWLARRAYVLGAAVALHEAAPLVVGGAIALLGWRWLYGFAKAQESITPRAIQRRLDEQAHNAEIGTSEPRDRDI
;
A
#
# COMPACT_ATOMS: atom_id res chain seq x y z
N MET A 1 5.01 -10.24 -49.66
CA MET A 1 4.08 -10.73 -48.60
C MET A 1 4.59 -10.15 -47.29
N LYS A 2 3.80 -9.33 -46.58
CA LYS A 2 4.21 -8.75 -45.30
C LYS A 2 3.96 -9.80 -44.22
N GLU A 3 4.99 -10.22 -43.50
CA GLU A 3 4.84 -11.09 -42.32
C GLU A 3 4.01 -10.36 -41.26
N PRO A 4 3.01 -11.02 -40.64
CA PRO A 4 2.28 -10.43 -39.53
C PRO A 4 3.21 -10.31 -38.33
N ILE A 5 3.37 -9.09 -37.81
CA ILE A 5 4.11 -8.82 -36.59
C ILE A 5 3.33 -9.48 -35.44
N SER A 6 3.82 -10.62 -34.96
CA SER A 6 3.32 -11.29 -33.76
C SER A 6 3.79 -10.50 -32.53
N TRP A 7 3.04 -9.47 -32.16
CA TRP A 7 3.24 -8.78 -30.89
C TRP A 7 2.57 -9.58 -29.77
N THR A 8 3.36 -10.34 -29.04
CA THR A 8 2.95 -10.89 -27.73
C THR A 8 3.59 -10.00 -26.67
N PRO A 9 2.85 -9.04 -26.06
CA PRO A 9 3.41 -8.30 -24.95
C PRO A 9 3.80 -9.32 -23.88
N ALA A 10 4.95 -9.13 -23.25
CA ALA A 10 5.31 -9.85 -22.04
C ALA A 10 4.33 -9.39 -20.95
N VAL A 11 3.12 -9.96 -20.95
CA VAL A 11 2.22 -9.93 -19.81
C VAL A 11 2.93 -10.80 -18.79
N PRO A 12 3.38 -10.24 -17.65
CA PRO A 12 4.02 -11.07 -16.65
C PRO A 12 2.95 -12.01 -16.10
N ASP A 13 3.06 -13.30 -16.44
CA ASP A 13 2.19 -14.34 -15.91
C ASP A 13 2.54 -14.57 -14.43
N GLY A 14 1.85 -13.83 -13.58
CA GLY A 14 1.94 -13.81 -12.13
C GLY A 14 1.20 -12.59 -11.57
N PRO A 15 0.97 -12.49 -10.25
CA PRO A 15 0.44 -11.25 -9.65
C PRO A 15 1.52 -10.16 -9.74
N ASP A 16 1.67 -9.58 -10.93
CA ASP A 16 2.54 -8.44 -11.18
C ASP A 16 2.03 -7.25 -10.38
N ARG A 17 2.95 -6.61 -9.65
CA ARG A 17 2.68 -5.42 -8.85
C ARG A 17 3.32 -4.25 -9.60
N PRO A 18 2.68 -3.68 -10.63
CA PRO A 18 3.28 -2.63 -11.46
C PRO A 18 3.70 -1.39 -10.65
N TRP A 19 3.15 -1.21 -9.45
CA TRP A 19 3.48 -0.12 -8.54
C TRP A 19 4.73 -0.33 -7.69
N THR A 20 5.21 -1.57 -7.54
CA THR A 20 6.47 -1.89 -6.85
C THR A 20 7.66 -2.07 -7.81
N ARG A 21 7.40 -2.18 -9.12
CA ARG A 21 8.44 -2.44 -10.14
C ARG A 21 9.58 -1.39 -10.12
N GLY A 22 10.80 -1.85 -9.83
CA GLY A 22 12.05 -1.08 -9.95
C GLY A 22 12.17 0.13 -9.02
N ARG A 23 11.37 0.21 -7.95
CA ARG A 23 11.35 1.34 -7.02
C ARG A 23 11.40 0.87 -5.57
N ARG A 24 12.18 1.55 -4.73
CA ARG A 24 12.22 1.28 -3.28
C ARG A 24 10.95 1.80 -2.59
N THR A 25 10.68 1.27 -1.38
CA THR A 25 9.62 1.75 -0.48
C THR A 25 9.60 3.28 -0.39
N ARG A 26 8.40 3.86 -0.53
CA ARG A 26 8.18 5.31 -0.33
C ARG A 26 7.93 5.60 1.14
N TRP A 27 8.99 5.59 1.95
CA TRP A 27 8.95 5.78 3.40
C TRP A 27 8.14 7.00 3.85
N TRP A 28 8.17 8.09 3.06
CA TRP A 28 7.40 9.31 3.33
C TRP A 28 5.88 9.13 3.30
N LEU A 29 5.36 8.09 2.63
CA LEU A 29 3.93 7.77 2.58
C LEU A 29 3.56 6.70 3.61
N VAL A 30 4.36 5.64 3.67
CA VAL A 30 4.04 4.46 4.47
C VAL A 30 4.08 4.76 5.97
N VAL A 31 5.09 5.54 6.43
CA VAL A 31 5.22 5.86 7.87
C VAL A 31 4.05 6.72 8.35
N PRO A 32 3.67 7.84 7.70
CA PRO A 32 2.51 8.61 8.13
C PRO A 32 1.20 7.82 8.05
N ALA A 33 1.01 7.00 7.01
CA ALA A 33 -0.21 6.21 6.85
C ALA A 33 -0.38 5.18 7.99
N ASP A 34 0.70 4.49 8.38
CA ASP A 34 0.65 3.54 9.49
C ASP A 34 0.45 4.23 10.85
N VAL A 35 1.07 5.40 11.05
CA VAL A 35 0.84 6.22 12.25
C VAL A 35 -0.64 6.62 12.34
N VAL A 36 -1.22 7.12 11.25
CA VAL A 36 -2.65 7.47 11.20
C VAL A 36 -3.53 6.24 11.44
N ALA A 37 -3.20 5.10 10.83
CA ALA A 37 -3.92 3.84 11.05
C ALA A 37 -3.95 3.44 12.53
N VAL A 38 -2.80 3.45 13.20
CA VAL A 38 -2.70 3.10 14.63
C VAL A 38 -3.47 4.10 15.50
N VAL A 39 -3.37 5.40 15.22
CA VAL A 39 -4.11 6.43 15.96
C VAL A 39 -5.61 6.26 15.78
N LEU A 40 -6.08 5.98 14.56
CA LEU A 40 -7.49 5.69 14.28
C LEU A 40 -7.98 4.46 15.04
N VAL A 41 -7.20 3.38 15.05
CA VAL A 41 -7.54 2.17 15.83
C VAL A 41 -7.62 2.49 17.32
N ALA A 42 -6.67 3.24 17.87
CA ALA A 42 -6.68 3.64 19.28
C ALA A 42 -7.94 4.46 19.64
N VAL A 43 -8.32 5.41 18.77
CA VAL A 43 -9.55 6.21 18.95
C VAL A 43 -10.80 5.35 18.84
N LEU A 44 -10.88 4.44 17.87
CA LEU A 44 -12.03 3.56 17.69
C LEU A 44 -12.20 2.58 18.85
N VAL A 45 -11.10 2.02 19.36
CA VAL A 45 -11.11 1.15 20.55
C VAL A 45 -11.58 1.94 21.76
N ALA A 46 -11.01 3.13 22.01
CA ALA A 46 -11.43 4.01 23.10
C ALA A 46 -12.92 4.39 23.00
N ALA A 47 -13.38 4.76 21.80
CA ALA A 47 -14.78 5.10 21.54
C ALA A 47 -15.70 3.90 21.75
N SER A 48 -15.28 2.68 21.35
CA SER A 48 -16.06 1.45 21.56
C SER A 48 -16.20 1.07 23.03
N GLY A 49 -15.20 1.42 23.86
CA GLY A 49 -15.25 1.30 25.31
C GLY A 49 -15.95 2.48 26.00
N HIS A 50 -16.46 3.46 25.25
CA HIS A 50 -17.05 4.70 25.75
C HIS A 50 -16.14 5.50 26.72
N ASP A 51 -14.82 5.36 26.58
CA ASP A 51 -13.83 6.06 27.40
C ASP A 51 -12.73 6.66 26.52
N MET A 52 -12.84 7.94 26.21
CA MET A 52 -11.84 8.65 25.41
C MET A 52 -10.60 9.06 26.20
N SER A 53 -10.62 8.97 27.54
CA SER A 53 -9.45 9.32 28.37
C SER A 53 -8.27 8.37 28.12
N VAL A 54 -8.55 7.12 27.72
CA VAL A 54 -7.54 6.10 27.43
C VAL A 54 -6.94 6.21 26.03
N ALA A 55 -7.53 7.01 25.12
CA ALA A 55 -7.13 7.06 23.71
C ALA A 55 -5.66 7.43 23.52
N GLY A 56 -5.15 8.40 24.30
CA GLY A 56 -3.74 8.79 24.24
C GLY A 56 -2.77 7.70 24.72
N GLY A 57 -3.18 6.92 25.73
CA GLY A 57 -2.41 5.76 26.20
C GLY A 57 -2.38 4.64 25.16
N LEU A 58 -3.55 4.32 24.60
CA LEU A 58 -3.70 3.33 23.53
C LEU A 58 -2.86 3.70 22.29
N ALA A 59 -2.90 4.96 21.85
CA ALA A 59 -2.12 5.43 20.72
C ALA A 59 -0.61 5.30 20.99
N ARG A 60 -0.13 5.67 22.19
CA ARG A 60 1.28 5.53 22.55
C ARG A 60 1.75 4.08 22.51
N ASP A 61 0.98 3.17 23.11
CA ASP A 61 1.31 1.73 23.13
C ASP A 61 1.27 1.12 21.72
N GLY A 62 0.29 1.53 20.91
CA GLY A 62 0.18 1.12 19.51
C GLY A 62 1.36 1.60 18.66
N LEU A 63 1.78 2.86 18.84
CA LEU A 63 2.93 3.43 18.12
C LEU A 63 4.24 2.73 18.51
N GLY A 64 4.43 2.43 19.80
CA GLY A 64 5.58 1.64 20.25
C GLY A 64 5.60 0.25 19.63
N SER A 65 4.44 -0.40 19.52
CA SER A 65 4.29 -1.71 18.89
C SER A 65 4.52 -1.67 17.37
N LEU A 66 4.11 -0.57 16.71
CA LEU A 66 4.30 -0.36 15.28
C LEU A 66 5.78 -0.30 14.90
N VAL A 67 6.61 0.35 15.70
CA VAL A 67 8.07 0.38 15.49
C VAL A 67 8.64 -1.04 15.42
N TRP A 68 8.22 -1.91 16.34
CA TRP A 68 8.64 -3.31 16.33
C TRP A 68 8.09 -4.09 15.14
N GLY A 69 6.85 -3.80 14.70
CA GLY A 69 6.28 -4.38 13.49
C GLY A 69 7.10 -4.03 12.24
N TRP A 70 7.53 -2.78 12.12
CA TRP A 70 8.42 -2.33 11.06
C TRP A 70 9.82 -2.96 11.14
N LEU A 71 10.41 -3.05 12.34
CA LEU A 71 11.71 -3.70 12.53
C LEU A 71 11.67 -5.18 12.14
N ALA A 72 10.58 -5.88 12.50
CA ALA A 72 10.36 -7.26 12.10
C ALA A 72 10.22 -7.38 10.58
N ALA A 73 9.32 -6.59 9.97
CA ALA A 73 9.12 -6.59 8.53
C ALA A 73 10.42 -6.29 7.78
N TRP A 74 11.20 -5.30 8.23
CA TRP A 74 12.51 -5.00 7.67
C TRP A 74 13.50 -6.17 7.81
N GLY A 75 13.51 -6.84 8.96
CA GLY A 75 14.32 -8.04 9.20
C GLY A 75 14.00 -9.19 8.25
N PHE A 76 12.72 -9.40 7.94
CA PHE A 76 12.26 -10.43 6.99
C PHE A 76 12.50 -10.05 5.52
N THR A 77 12.48 -8.75 5.18
CA THR A 77 12.46 -8.25 3.79
C THR A 77 13.80 -7.90 3.19
N ARG A 78 14.89 -7.89 3.98
CA ARG A 78 16.26 -7.67 3.49
C ARG A 78 16.69 -8.54 2.31
N ARG A 79 15.94 -9.59 1.96
CA ARG A 79 16.26 -10.52 0.86
C ARG A 79 15.73 -10.13 -0.52
N ASP A 80 14.57 -9.45 -0.65
CA ASP A 80 13.87 -9.35 -1.95
C ASP A 80 13.40 -7.94 -2.37
N GLY A 81 13.82 -6.90 -1.65
CA GLY A 81 13.48 -5.51 -1.95
C GLY A 81 12.40 -4.95 -1.03
N ASP A 82 12.71 -3.81 -0.38
CA ASP A 82 11.81 -3.20 0.59
C ASP A 82 10.54 -2.67 -0.11
N HIS A 83 9.41 -3.34 0.07
CA HIS A 83 8.07 -2.91 -0.40
C HIS A 83 7.05 -2.88 0.74
N LEU A 84 7.30 -2.07 1.76
CA LEU A 84 6.39 -1.96 2.93
C LEU A 84 5.03 -1.35 2.58
N GLU A 85 4.88 -0.74 1.41
CA GLU A 85 3.59 -0.37 0.82
C GLU A 85 2.75 -1.58 0.35
N SER A 86 3.36 -2.76 0.23
CA SER A 86 2.66 -3.98 -0.20
C SER A 86 1.80 -4.55 0.93
N PRO A 87 0.57 -4.99 0.64
CA PRO A 87 -0.26 -5.65 1.64
C PRO A 87 0.34 -6.97 2.15
N ALA A 88 1.09 -7.71 1.33
CA ALA A 88 1.74 -8.96 1.73
C ALA A 88 3.04 -9.23 0.95
N PRO A 89 4.06 -9.86 1.57
CA PRO A 89 4.10 -10.34 2.95
C PRO A 89 4.30 -9.23 4.01
N GLU A 90 4.80 -8.06 3.61
CA GLU A 90 5.33 -7.03 4.52
C GLU A 90 4.24 -6.42 5.40
N GLY A 91 3.14 -5.98 4.79
CA GLY A 91 1.99 -5.44 5.52
C GLY A 91 1.41 -6.43 6.54
N VAL A 92 1.41 -7.73 6.22
CA VAL A 92 0.98 -8.79 7.15
C VAL A 92 1.93 -8.91 8.33
N VAL A 93 3.25 -8.87 8.11
CA VAL A 93 4.22 -8.91 9.21
C VAL A 93 4.06 -7.70 10.12
N VAL A 94 3.94 -6.49 9.55
CA VAL A 94 3.70 -5.27 10.33
C VAL A 94 2.42 -5.42 11.16
N LEU A 95 1.32 -5.86 10.55
CA LEU A 95 0.04 -6.09 11.24
C LEU A 95 0.18 -7.07 12.41
N VAL A 96 0.72 -8.26 12.15
CA VAL A 96 0.77 -9.36 13.13
C VAL A 96 1.63 -8.98 14.32
N VAL A 97 2.83 -8.47 14.07
CA VAL A 97 3.78 -8.11 15.14
C VAL A 97 3.26 -6.90 15.92
N THR A 98 2.72 -5.88 15.24
CA THR A 98 2.14 -4.71 15.91
C THR A 98 0.96 -5.11 16.80
N SER A 99 0.03 -5.92 16.27
CA SER A 99 -1.15 -6.35 17.03
C SER A 99 -0.78 -7.23 18.22
N ALA A 100 0.16 -8.16 18.03
CA ALA A 100 0.62 -9.06 19.10
C ALA A 100 1.28 -8.29 20.25
N LEU A 101 2.19 -7.35 19.94
CA LEU A 101 2.87 -6.54 20.96
C LEU A 101 1.92 -5.57 21.65
N TRP A 102 0.99 -4.99 20.89
CA TRP A 102 -0.01 -4.09 21.46
C TRP A 102 -0.91 -4.84 22.44
N LEU A 103 -1.40 -6.02 22.07
CA LEU A 103 -2.19 -6.87 22.96
C LEU A 103 -1.39 -7.37 24.17
N ALA A 104 -0.15 -7.80 23.97
CA ALA A 104 0.72 -8.21 25.06
C ALA A 104 0.93 -7.06 26.07
N ARG A 105 1.09 -5.83 25.57
CA ARG A 105 1.20 -4.63 26.41
C ARG A 105 -0.08 -4.39 27.21
N ARG A 106 -1.26 -4.53 26.59
CA ARG A 106 -2.56 -4.43 27.29
C ARG A 106 -2.69 -5.50 28.38
N ALA A 107 -2.34 -6.74 28.07
CA ALA A 107 -2.38 -7.85 29.02
C ALA A 107 -1.45 -7.62 30.20
N TYR A 108 -0.26 -7.05 29.96
CA TYR A 108 0.71 -6.72 31.00
C TYR A 108 0.24 -5.59 31.93
N VAL A 109 -0.41 -4.55 31.39
CA VAL A 109 -0.81 -3.36 32.16
C VAL A 109 -2.17 -3.53 32.85
N LEU A 110 -3.14 -4.17 32.19
CA LEU A 110 -4.53 -4.25 32.66
C LEU A 110 -5.01 -5.68 32.98
N GLY A 111 -4.18 -6.69 32.70
CA GLY A 111 -4.53 -8.09 32.86
C GLY A 111 -5.11 -8.74 31.60
N ALA A 112 -5.01 -10.06 31.53
CA ALA A 112 -5.34 -10.84 30.34
C ALA A 112 -6.82 -10.78 29.95
N ALA A 113 -7.74 -10.69 30.92
CA ALA A 113 -9.18 -10.64 30.65
C ALA A 113 -9.59 -9.36 29.90
N VAL A 114 -9.06 -8.21 30.32
CA VAL A 114 -9.32 -6.91 29.67
C VAL A 114 -8.69 -6.89 28.27
N ALA A 115 -7.46 -7.39 28.14
CA ALA A 115 -6.80 -7.48 26.84
C ALA A 115 -7.55 -8.38 25.85
N LEU A 116 -8.14 -9.49 26.31
CA LEU A 116 -8.92 -10.37 25.47
C LEU A 116 -10.23 -9.72 25.00
N HIS A 117 -10.89 -8.95 25.86
CA HIS A 117 -12.07 -8.16 25.48
C HIS A 117 -11.74 -7.13 24.38
N GLU A 118 -10.56 -6.51 24.45
CA GLU A 118 -10.09 -5.54 23.47
C GLU A 118 -9.39 -6.16 22.26
N ALA A 119 -9.17 -7.48 22.26
CA ALA A 119 -8.46 -8.18 21.19
C ALA A 119 -9.16 -8.05 19.85
N ALA A 120 -10.47 -8.24 19.82
CA ALA A 120 -11.24 -8.15 18.58
C ALA A 120 -11.14 -6.76 17.93
N PRO A 121 -11.45 -5.63 18.61
CA PRO A 121 -11.36 -4.32 17.98
C PRO A 121 -9.92 -3.91 17.64
N LEU A 122 -8.92 -4.33 18.42
CA LEU A 122 -7.51 -4.07 18.11
C LEU A 122 -7.02 -4.83 16.88
N VAL A 123 -7.32 -6.13 16.80
CA VAL A 123 -6.84 -6.98 15.69
C VAL A 123 -7.62 -6.72 14.41
N VAL A 124 -8.94 -6.64 14.49
CA VAL A 124 -9.79 -6.39 13.31
C VAL A 124 -9.61 -4.96 12.83
N GLY A 125 -9.63 -3.98 13.75
CA GLY A 125 -9.37 -2.57 13.43
C GLY A 125 -7.96 -2.39 12.86
N GLY A 126 -6.96 -3.02 13.46
CA GLY A 126 -5.59 -3.06 12.95
C GLY A 126 -5.51 -3.65 11.54
N ALA A 127 -6.18 -4.78 11.29
CA ALA A 127 -6.19 -5.41 9.98
C ALA A 127 -6.82 -4.50 8.91
N ILE A 128 -7.98 -3.91 9.21
CA ILE A 128 -8.66 -2.97 8.31
C ILE A 128 -7.80 -1.74 8.06
N ALA A 129 -7.23 -1.13 9.11
CA ALA A 129 -6.49 0.11 8.97
C ALA A 129 -5.13 -0.10 8.31
N LEU A 130 -4.31 -1.04 8.80
CA LEU A 130 -2.94 -1.27 8.32
C LEU A 130 -2.89 -1.98 6.96
N LEU A 131 -3.78 -2.94 6.69
CA LEU A 131 -3.82 -3.58 5.37
C LEU A 131 -4.71 -2.82 4.39
N GLY A 132 -5.80 -2.22 4.85
CA GLY A 132 -6.78 -1.57 3.97
C GLY A 132 -6.18 -0.41 3.21
N TRP A 133 -5.36 0.44 3.83
CA TRP A 133 -4.73 1.54 3.10
C TRP A 133 -3.73 1.02 2.05
N ARG A 134 -2.99 -0.06 2.34
CA ARG A 134 -2.04 -0.70 1.42
C ARG A 134 -2.75 -1.30 0.21
N TRP A 135 -3.89 -1.95 0.45
CA TRP A 135 -4.78 -2.46 -0.61
C TRP A 135 -5.36 -1.33 -1.45
N LEU A 136 -5.85 -0.26 -0.82
CA LEU A 136 -6.40 0.90 -1.52
C LEU A 136 -5.33 1.61 -2.35
N TYR A 137 -4.11 1.73 -1.81
CA TYR A 137 -2.96 2.28 -2.51
C TYR A 137 -2.57 1.42 -3.72
N GLY A 138 -2.47 0.10 -3.54
CA GLY A 138 -2.22 -0.83 -4.64
C GLY A 138 -3.30 -0.77 -5.72
N PHE A 139 -4.57 -0.70 -5.32
CA PHE A 139 -5.70 -0.55 -6.24
C PHE A 139 -5.64 0.77 -7.02
N ALA A 140 -5.46 1.90 -6.34
CA ALA A 140 -5.36 3.22 -6.98
C ALA A 140 -4.20 3.26 -7.99
N LYS A 141 -3.06 2.66 -7.64
CA LYS A 141 -1.93 2.56 -8.56
C LYS A 141 -2.14 1.58 -9.70
N ALA A 142 -2.88 0.49 -9.49
CA ALA A 142 -3.28 -0.40 -10.57
C ALA A 142 -4.16 0.35 -11.58
N GLN A 143 -5.10 1.19 -11.11
CA GLN A 143 -5.92 2.04 -11.99
C GLN A 143 -5.08 3.03 -12.81
N GLU A 144 -4.09 3.69 -12.19
CA GLU A 144 -3.15 4.54 -12.94
C GLU A 144 -2.32 3.77 -13.98
N SER A 145 -2.13 2.46 -13.80
CA SER A 145 -1.43 1.63 -14.78
C SER A 145 -2.31 1.22 -15.97
N ILE A 146 -3.64 1.26 -15.83
CA ILE A 146 -4.61 0.94 -16.90
C ILE A 146 -4.72 2.10 -17.91
N THR A 147 -4.33 3.31 -17.53
CA THR A 147 -4.07 4.43 -18.45
C THR A 147 -2.57 4.71 -18.47
N PRO A 148 -1.75 3.93 -19.22
CA PRO A 148 -0.33 4.15 -19.19
C PRO A 148 -0.06 5.52 -19.81
N ARG A 149 0.42 6.47 -19.02
CA ARG A 149 0.87 7.78 -19.53
C ARG A 149 1.86 7.64 -20.69
N ALA A 150 2.58 6.52 -20.77
CA ALA A 150 3.46 6.20 -21.90
C ALA A 150 2.69 5.80 -23.17
N ILE A 151 1.55 5.09 -23.06
CA ILE A 151 0.68 4.80 -24.20
C ILE A 151 -0.04 6.08 -24.62
N GLN A 152 -0.55 6.86 -23.66
CA GLN A 152 -1.19 8.14 -23.94
C GLN A 152 -0.22 9.10 -24.63
N ARG A 153 1.02 9.21 -24.13
CA ARG A 153 2.08 9.99 -24.77
C ARG A 153 2.42 9.51 -26.19
N ARG A 154 2.43 8.20 -26.43
CA ARG A 154 2.64 7.65 -27.79
C ARG A 154 1.45 7.93 -28.71
N LEU A 155 0.22 7.88 -28.20
CA LEU A 155 -0.98 8.23 -28.94
C LEU A 155 -1.02 9.73 -29.25
N ASP A 156 -0.61 10.58 -28.30
CA ASP A 156 -0.51 12.03 -28.48
C ASP A 156 0.60 12.38 -29.51
N GLU A 157 1.76 11.73 -29.43
CA GLU A 157 2.84 11.86 -30.42
C GLU A 157 2.39 11.36 -31.81
N GLN A 158 1.61 10.28 -31.89
CA GLN A 158 1.04 9.78 -33.15
C GLN A 158 -0.04 10.70 -33.73
N ALA A 159 -0.93 11.24 -32.89
CA ALA A 159 -1.95 12.19 -33.29
C ALA A 159 -1.32 13.50 -33.81
N HIS A 160 -0.31 14.01 -33.10
CA HIS A 160 0.44 15.20 -33.52
C HIS A 160 1.15 14.99 -34.86
N ASN A 161 1.80 13.84 -35.07
CA ASN A 161 2.45 13.52 -36.34
C ASN A 161 1.45 13.30 -37.50
N ALA A 162 0.25 12.79 -37.21
CA ALA A 162 -0.82 12.62 -38.20
C ALA A 162 -1.45 13.97 -38.62
N GLU A 163 -1.58 14.93 -37.70
CA GLU A 163 -1.98 16.30 -38.02
C GLU A 163 -0.92 17.02 -38.87
N ILE A 164 0.36 16.85 -38.54
CA ILE A 164 1.46 17.42 -39.34
C ILE A 164 1.50 16.81 -40.75
N GLY A 165 1.37 15.48 -40.87
CA GLY A 165 1.39 14.78 -42.16
C GLY A 165 0.17 15.03 -43.07
N THR A 166 -0.95 15.51 -42.52
CA THR A 166 -2.12 15.93 -43.32
C THR A 166 -2.07 17.40 -43.74
N SER A 167 -1.20 18.21 -43.11
CA SER A 167 -0.95 19.62 -43.46
C SER A 167 0.16 19.83 -44.50
N GLU A 168 0.88 18.77 -44.87
CA GLU A 168 1.87 18.83 -45.94
C GLU A 168 1.14 18.93 -47.29
N PRO A 169 1.30 20.02 -48.07
CA PRO A 169 0.58 20.19 -49.32
C PRO A 169 1.00 19.08 -50.27
N ARG A 170 0.02 18.27 -50.66
CA ARG A 170 0.15 17.23 -51.69
C ARG A 170 0.24 17.89 -53.07
N ASP A 171 1.24 18.74 -53.23
CA ASP A 171 1.56 19.48 -54.45
C ASP A 171 3.07 19.37 -54.65
N ARG A 172 3.47 18.22 -55.22
CA ARG A 172 4.64 18.11 -56.09
C ARG A 172 4.34 17.04 -57.14
N ASP A 173 3.80 17.54 -58.26
CA ASP A 173 4.12 17.23 -59.67
C ASP A 173 3.95 15.76 -60.10
N ILE A 174 3.00 15.39 -60.98
CA ILE A 174 2.89 15.67 -62.44
C ILE A 174 4.21 15.44 -63.18
#